data_AF-A0A1G0E8R6-F1
#
_entry.id   AF-A0A1G0E8R6-F1
#
_cell.length_a   1.000
_cell.length_b   1.000
_cell.length_c   1.000
_cell.angle_alpha   90.00
_cell.angle_beta   90.00
_cell.angle_gamma   90.00
#
_symmetry.space_group_name_H-M   'P 1'
#
loop_
_entity.id
_entity.type
_entity.pdbx_description
1 polymer ?
#
loop_
_entity_poly.entity_id
_entity_poly.type
_entity_poly.pdbx_seq_one_letter_code
_entity_poly.pdbx_strand_id
1 'polypeptide(L)'
;MIDTTPTHKSKKVAACIKKLPPCNNICPAGEDIQLWISLAKEKKFHEAWQVIMQSNPFPAIHGRICYHYCETGCNRIQYDETVGIHCIERFLGDMALTENWIPQTNKKKTGKKILIVGAGPAGLSASFYLRLMGYDVTIYEALSQPGGTMLVGIPAYRLPREILSGEVNRILNMGIKIEYNHKVEDVLVEKEKGVFDAVFLAIGAHLGKNMAFPMENPCRIIDAIDYLHGVSFGKPPQLGSRLVIYGGGNTAIDVARSAKRLGVSEITVIYHRTREKMSAFPNEVEEALEEGIKFIFLRSIMRLDKNTLTLNINDMDDMDDMDDKDRPKNTGEVEKIETDTLIFALSQIPDSEFLRKIPQMELQPNGVVMVDNFFMTGYNGIFAGGDMIPYDRSVTVAVGQGRQAAYYVDAYLHDTVCSKSSHRELASFDKLHISDEKSQKIKQKVLDIDTRIKSFDEVLYSCSQDEILYEASRCFSCGNCFGCGKCYAICPVQVIAHSELDKKVTNIDTENCIGCAKCFKVCPCGAFVMLDRQNN
;
A
#
# COMPACT_ATOMS: atom_id res chain seq x y z
N MET A 1 -0.77 57.17 -33.43
CA MET A 1 -0.49 55.76 -33.08
C MET A 1 0.35 55.80 -31.82
N ILE A 2 -0.23 55.45 -30.68
CA ILE A 2 0.52 55.35 -29.42
C ILE A 2 1.30 54.04 -29.53
N ASP A 3 2.61 54.15 -29.56
CA ASP A 3 3.51 53.02 -29.50
C ASP A 3 3.34 52.32 -28.14
N THR A 4 2.63 51.19 -28.14
CA THR A 4 2.33 50.38 -26.95
C THR A 4 3.33 49.23 -26.79
N THR A 5 4.52 49.33 -27.36
CA THR A 5 5.54 48.30 -27.19
C THR A 5 5.95 48.22 -25.71
N PRO A 6 5.79 47.07 -25.01
CA PRO A 6 6.15 46.95 -23.60
C PRO A 6 7.67 47.05 -23.45
N THR A 7 8.17 48.21 -23.01
CA THR A 7 9.61 48.53 -22.95
C THR A 7 10.38 47.84 -21.81
N HIS A 8 9.73 47.01 -20.98
CA HIS A 8 10.42 46.19 -19.98
C HIS A 8 9.97 44.73 -20.03
N LYS A 9 10.65 43.92 -20.86
CA LYS A 9 10.58 42.46 -20.77
C LYS A 9 11.39 42.01 -19.53
N SER A 10 10.71 41.38 -18.56
CA SER A 10 11.36 40.79 -17.39
C SER A 10 12.40 39.74 -17.79
N LYS A 11 13.44 39.57 -16.97
CA LYS A 11 14.42 38.47 -17.11
C LYS A 11 13.78 37.09 -16.94
N LYS A 12 12.55 37.00 -16.43
CA LYS A 12 11.82 35.75 -16.25
C LYS A 12 10.61 35.63 -17.16
N VAL A 13 10.29 34.41 -17.57
CA VAL A 13 9.09 34.04 -18.35
C VAL A 13 8.31 32.95 -17.62
N ALA A 14 6.99 32.93 -17.85
CA ALA A 14 6.14 31.89 -17.30
C ALA A 14 6.26 30.60 -18.12
N ALA A 15 6.29 29.46 -17.45
CA ALA A 15 6.13 28.14 -18.04
C ALA A 15 5.04 27.37 -17.28
N CYS A 16 4.24 26.57 -17.99
CA CYS A 16 3.34 25.61 -17.37
C CYS A 16 3.99 24.23 -17.45
N ILE A 17 4.33 23.66 -16.30
CA ILE A 17 5.07 22.40 -16.21
C ILE A 17 4.26 21.36 -15.43
N LYS A 18 4.55 20.09 -15.67
CA LYS A 18 4.00 18.98 -14.87
C LYS A 18 4.87 18.77 -13.64
N LYS A 19 4.30 19.00 -12.47
CA LYS A 19 4.93 18.73 -11.16
C LYS A 19 4.45 17.39 -10.62
N LEU A 20 5.19 16.84 -9.66
CA LEU A 20 4.81 15.61 -8.98
C LEU A 20 3.77 15.92 -7.89
N PRO A 21 2.53 15.40 -7.97
CA PRO A 21 1.57 15.52 -6.89
C PRO A 21 2.08 14.76 -5.66
N PRO A 22 1.89 15.27 -4.42
CA PRO A 22 2.45 14.63 -3.24
C PRO A 22 1.79 13.28 -2.92
N CYS A 23 0.50 13.10 -3.24
CA CYS A 23 -0.16 11.79 -3.14
C CYS A 23 0.47 10.74 -4.07
N ASN A 24 0.83 11.12 -5.31
CA ASN A 24 1.55 10.24 -6.24
C ASN A 24 2.95 9.91 -5.72
N ASN A 25 3.66 10.90 -5.15
CA ASN A 25 5.03 10.73 -4.66
C ASN A 25 5.16 9.72 -3.53
N ILE A 26 4.19 9.71 -2.61
CA ILE A 26 4.24 8.88 -1.40
C ILE A 26 3.62 7.50 -1.60
N CYS A 27 2.83 7.29 -2.66
CA CYS A 27 2.17 6.01 -2.91
C CYS A 27 3.20 4.92 -3.25
N PRO A 28 3.38 3.86 -2.42
CA PRO A 28 4.38 2.84 -2.68
C PRO A 28 4.15 2.03 -3.95
N ALA A 29 2.89 1.90 -4.40
CA ALA A 29 2.55 1.24 -5.67
C ALA A 29 2.93 2.10 -6.90
N GLY A 30 3.21 3.39 -6.69
CA GLY A 30 3.57 4.34 -7.73
C GLY A 30 2.40 4.71 -8.64
N GLU A 31 1.22 4.91 -8.05
CA GLU A 31 0.00 5.30 -8.78
C GLU A 31 -0.02 6.76 -9.21
N ASP A 32 -0.64 7.02 -10.38
CA ASP A 32 -0.97 8.38 -10.81
C ASP A 32 -2.34 8.82 -10.28
N ILE A 33 -2.36 9.07 -8.96
CA ILE A 33 -3.58 9.35 -8.19
C ILE A 33 -4.32 10.57 -8.69
N GLN A 34 -3.58 11.64 -8.96
CA GLN A 34 -4.19 12.84 -9.49
C GLN A 34 -4.89 12.58 -10.84
N LEU A 35 -4.26 11.83 -11.75
CA LEU A 35 -4.83 11.55 -13.07
C LEU A 35 -6.11 10.72 -12.98
N TRP A 36 -6.09 9.60 -12.25
CA TRP A 36 -7.27 8.74 -12.17
C TRP A 36 -8.42 9.40 -11.39
N ILE A 37 -8.14 10.26 -10.39
CA ILE A 37 -9.18 11.09 -9.74
C ILE A 37 -9.77 12.10 -10.72
N SER A 38 -8.96 12.73 -11.56
CA SER A 38 -9.46 13.66 -12.60
C SER A 38 -10.42 12.95 -13.56
N LEU A 39 -10.10 11.73 -13.97
CA LEU A 39 -10.97 10.91 -14.83
C LEU A 39 -12.25 10.48 -14.10
N ALA A 40 -12.15 10.08 -12.83
CA ALA A 40 -13.31 9.75 -12.01
C ALA A 40 -14.26 10.95 -11.84
N LYS A 41 -13.72 12.16 -11.64
CA LYS A 41 -14.49 13.42 -11.59
C LYS A 41 -15.27 13.69 -12.87
N GLU A 42 -14.71 13.29 -14.02
CA GLU A 42 -15.35 13.38 -15.34
C GLU A 42 -16.30 12.19 -15.65
N LYS A 43 -16.57 11.31 -14.67
CA LYS A 43 -17.35 10.06 -14.84
C LYS A 43 -16.74 9.06 -15.83
N LYS A 44 -15.45 9.20 -16.15
CA LYS A 44 -14.70 8.28 -17.01
C LYS A 44 -14.13 7.13 -16.16
N PHE A 45 -15.01 6.37 -15.51
CA PHE A 45 -14.61 5.39 -14.51
C PHE A 45 -13.75 4.26 -15.07
N HIS A 46 -14.08 3.73 -16.26
CA HIS A 46 -13.25 2.71 -16.90
C HIS A 46 -11.85 3.23 -17.24
N GLU A 47 -11.72 4.46 -17.74
CA GLU A 47 -10.41 5.07 -18.02
C GLU A 47 -9.62 5.33 -16.74
N ALA A 48 -10.29 5.80 -15.67
CA ALA A 48 -9.68 5.97 -14.35
C ALA A 48 -9.12 4.65 -13.82
N TRP A 49 -9.91 3.57 -13.92
CA TRP A 49 -9.48 2.23 -13.54
C TRP A 49 -8.30 1.74 -14.38
N GLN A 50 -8.32 1.93 -15.71
CA GLN A 50 -7.19 1.57 -16.58
C GLN A 50 -5.91 2.32 -16.17
N VAL A 51 -6.00 3.57 -15.71
CA VAL A 51 -4.84 4.30 -15.17
C VAL A 51 -4.34 3.67 -13.88
N ILE A 52 -5.22 3.28 -12.95
CA ILE A 52 -4.80 2.56 -11.72
C ILE A 52 -4.06 1.26 -12.07
N MET A 53 -4.61 0.47 -13.01
CA MET A 53 -4.04 -0.81 -13.46
C MET A 53 -2.63 -0.70 -14.08
N GLN A 54 -2.15 0.50 -14.44
CA GLN A 54 -0.76 0.70 -14.87
C GLN A 54 0.25 0.56 -13.72
N SER A 55 -0.23 0.65 -12.49
CA SER A 55 0.56 0.75 -11.25
C SER A 55 0.11 -0.19 -10.14
N ASN A 56 -1.17 -0.50 -10.08
CA ASN A 56 -1.78 -1.35 -9.08
C ASN A 56 -2.80 -2.30 -9.74
N PRO A 57 -2.56 -3.62 -9.74
CA PRO A 57 -3.50 -4.58 -10.31
C PRO A 57 -4.65 -4.96 -9.36
N PHE A 58 -4.73 -4.34 -8.18
CA PHE A 58 -5.67 -4.67 -7.11
C PHE A 58 -6.43 -3.46 -6.53
N PRO A 59 -7.10 -2.61 -7.34
CA PRO A 59 -7.82 -1.45 -6.83
C PRO A 59 -8.92 -1.78 -5.82
N ALA A 60 -9.66 -2.89 -6.01
CA ALA A 60 -10.74 -3.25 -5.08
C ALA A 60 -10.17 -3.69 -3.72
N ILE A 61 -9.05 -4.40 -3.71
CA ILE A 61 -8.35 -4.81 -2.49
C ILE A 61 -7.69 -3.59 -1.83
N HIS A 62 -6.90 -2.80 -2.56
CA HIS A 62 -6.19 -1.63 -2.01
C HIS A 62 -7.15 -0.62 -1.39
N GLY A 63 -8.28 -0.33 -2.02
CA GLY A 63 -9.30 0.56 -1.44
C GLY A 63 -9.91 0.08 -0.12
N ARG A 64 -9.64 -1.16 0.32
CA ARG A 64 -10.08 -1.73 1.60
C ARG A 64 -8.97 -1.82 2.65
N ILE A 65 -7.76 -2.21 2.26
CA ILE A 65 -6.70 -2.62 3.19
C ILE A 65 -5.42 -1.79 3.09
N CYS A 66 -5.34 -0.85 2.15
CA CYS A 66 -4.21 0.06 2.02
C CYS A 66 -4.09 0.95 3.27
N TYR A 67 -2.88 1.41 3.54
CA TYR A 67 -2.60 2.29 4.67
C TYR A 67 -2.80 3.77 4.32
N HIS A 68 -3.37 4.03 3.15
CA HIS A 68 -3.73 5.35 2.63
C HIS A 68 -2.57 6.37 2.69
N TYR A 69 -1.33 5.92 2.39
CA TYR A 69 -0.14 6.78 2.30
C TYR A 69 -0.40 8.06 1.49
N CYS A 70 -1.15 7.92 0.41
CA CYS A 70 -1.53 9.02 -0.46
C CYS A 70 -2.38 10.11 0.23
N GLU A 71 -3.18 9.74 1.22
CA GLU A 71 -4.00 10.67 2.00
C GLU A 71 -3.16 11.40 3.05
N THR A 72 -2.19 10.72 3.69
CA THR A 72 -1.29 11.35 4.65
C THR A 72 -0.38 12.40 3.99
N GLY A 73 0.02 12.15 2.74
CA GLY A 73 0.76 13.12 1.91
C GLY A 73 -0.12 14.15 1.18
N CYS A 74 -1.45 14.14 1.34
CA CYS A 74 -2.32 15.03 0.59
C CYS A 74 -2.16 16.49 1.06
N ASN A 75 -1.77 17.41 0.17
CA ASN A 75 -1.67 18.86 0.46
C ASN A 75 -2.91 19.45 1.14
N ARG A 76 -4.07 18.85 0.93
CA ARG A 76 -5.33 19.34 1.46
C ARG A 76 -5.47 19.21 2.97
N ILE A 77 -4.65 18.36 3.61
CA ILE A 77 -4.55 18.26 5.07
C ILE A 77 -4.21 19.61 5.72
N GLN A 78 -3.53 20.52 4.99
CA GLN A 78 -3.17 21.85 5.46
C GLN A 78 -4.29 22.89 5.26
N TYR A 79 -5.40 22.51 4.64
CA TYR A 79 -6.52 23.40 4.32
C TYR A 79 -7.78 23.05 5.11
N ASP A 80 -8.23 21.80 5.01
CA ASP A 80 -9.39 21.23 5.70
C ASP A 80 -9.18 19.74 6.00
N GLU A 81 -9.69 18.85 5.16
CA GLU A 81 -9.61 17.39 5.33
C GLU A 81 -9.12 16.75 4.04
N THR A 82 -8.36 15.67 4.15
CA THR A 82 -7.82 14.93 3.00
C THR A 82 -8.93 14.45 2.07
N VAL A 83 -8.58 14.23 0.80
CA VAL A 83 -9.45 13.52 -0.13
C VAL A 83 -9.53 12.05 0.30
N GLY A 84 -10.71 11.46 0.30
CA GLY A 84 -10.98 10.03 0.42
C GLY A 84 -10.56 9.27 -0.82
N ILE A 85 -9.25 9.27 -1.08
CA ILE A 85 -8.61 8.63 -2.23
C ILE A 85 -8.95 7.14 -2.24
N HIS A 86 -8.83 6.47 -1.09
CA HIS A 86 -9.11 5.04 -0.99
C HIS A 86 -10.58 4.70 -1.27
N CYS A 87 -11.53 5.56 -0.91
CA CYS A 87 -12.95 5.36 -1.22
C CYS A 87 -13.18 5.37 -2.73
N ILE A 88 -12.54 6.29 -3.45
CA ILE A 88 -12.64 6.39 -4.91
C ILE A 88 -11.98 5.17 -5.56
N GLU A 89 -10.79 4.76 -5.08
CA GLU A 89 -10.09 3.57 -5.55
C GLU A 89 -10.94 2.30 -5.36
N ARG A 90 -11.53 2.13 -4.17
CA ARG A 90 -12.45 1.03 -3.84
C ARG A 90 -13.63 1.00 -4.79
N PHE A 91 -14.29 2.14 -5.00
CA PHE A 91 -15.43 2.24 -5.92
C PHE A 91 -15.07 1.84 -7.35
N LEU A 92 -13.93 2.30 -7.86
CA LEU A 92 -13.43 1.94 -9.19
C LEU A 92 -13.11 0.45 -9.29
N GLY A 93 -12.51 -0.13 -8.26
CA GLY A 93 -12.23 -1.57 -8.18
C GLY A 93 -13.48 -2.44 -8.12
N ASP A 94 -14.45 -2.06 -7.28
CA ASP A 94 -15.74 -2.75 -7.15
C ASP A 94 -16.55 -2.70 -8.46
N MET A 95 -16.58 -1.52 -9.11
CA MET A 95 -17.20 -1.36 -10.42
C MET A 95 -16.52 -2.22 -11.48
N ALA A 96 -15.18 -2.28 -11.49
CA ALA A 96 -14.43 -3.12 -12.43
C ALA A 96 -14.69 -4.62 -12.24
N LEU A 97 -14.96 -5.07 -11.01
CA LEU A 97 -15.38 -6.45 -10.74
C LEU A 97 -16.80 -6.70 -11.27
N THR A 98 -17.74 -5.80 -10.97
CA THR A 98 -19.14 -5.91 -11.39
C THR A 98 -19.30 -5.92 -12.91
N GLU A 99 -18.59 -5.01 -13.58
CA GLU A 99 -18.64 -4.82 -15.03
C GLU A 99 -17.68 -5.74 -15.79
N ASN A 100 -16.95 -6.62 -15.09
CA ASN A 100 -15.98 -7.55 -15.67
C ASN A 100 -14.92 -6.84 -16.56
N TRP A 101 -14.44 -5.67 -16.12
CA TRP A 101 -13.42 -4.95 -16.87
C TRP A 101 -12.10 -5.71 -16.91
N ILE A 102 -11.45 -5.65 -18.07
CA ILE A 102 -10.18 -6.33 -18.34
C ILE A 102 -9.08 -5.32 -18.69
N PRO A 103 -7.84 -5.57 -18.27
CA PRO A 103 -6.70 -4.76 -18.67
C PRO A 103 -6.47 -4.86 -20.18
N GLN A 104 -6.03 -3.77 -20.81
CA GLN A 104 -5.65 -3.80 -22.22
C GLN A 104 -4.29 -4.48 -22.43
N THR A 105 -4.23 -5.52 -23.28
CA THR A 105 -2.99 -6.25 -23.58
C THR A 105 -2.65 -6.16 -25.07
N ASN A 106 -1.56 -5.46 -25.43
CA ASN A 106 -1.14 -5.28 -26.83
C ASN A 106 0.28 -5.80 -27.15
N LYS A 107 0.95 -6.49 -26.22
CA LYS A 107 2.32 -6.96 -26.43
C LYS A 107 2.35 -8.34 -27.08
N LYS A 108 3.25 -8.49 -28.06
CA LYS A 108 3.58 -9.78 -28.68
C LYS A 108 4.30 -10.65 -27.64
N LYS A 109 4.15 -11.97 -27.77
CA LYS A 109 4.89 -12.91 -26.93
C LYS A 109 6.40 -12.74 -27.13
N THR A 110 7.15 -12.73 -26.03
CA THR A 110 8.63 -12.63 -26.05
C THR A 110 9.28 -13.98 -26.33
N GLY A 111 8.57 -15.09 -26.07
CA GLY A 111 9.12 -16.45 -26.12
C GLY A 111 9.94 -16.85 -24.89
N LYS A 112 10.09 -15.94 -23.91
CA LYS A 112 10.82 -16.15 -22.66
C LYS A 112 9.87 -16.56 -21.53
N LYS A 113 10.35 -17.39 -20.61
CA LYS A 113 9.61 -17.95 -19.48
C LYS A 113 10.11 -17.43 -18.15
N ILE A 114 9.19 -17.03 -17.28
CA ILE A 114 9.52 -16.53 -15.93
C ILE A 114 8.87 -17.41 -14.88
N LEU A 115 9.65 -17.81 -13.88
CA LEU A 115 9.17 -18.46 -12.67
C LEU A 115 8.91 -17.44 -11.58
N ILE A 116 7.74 -17.49 -10.97
CA ILE A 116 7.39 -16.73 -9.79
C ILE A 116 7.19 -17.72 -8.63
N VAL A 117 7.87 -17.51 -7.51
CA VAL A 117 7.73 -18.37 -6.33
C VAL A 117 6.90 -17.62 -5.29
N GLY A 118 5.64 -18.03 -5.10
CA GLY A 118 4.65 -17.40 -4.23
C GLY A 118 3.63 -16.56 -4.99
N ALA A 119 2.35 -16.81 -4.75
CA ALA A 119 1.18 -16.11 -5.27
C ALA A 119 0.62 -15.08 -4.26
N GLY A 120 1.50 -14.44 -3.47
CA GLY A 120 1.16 -13.28 -2.65
C GLY A 120 1.09 -11.97 -3.45
N PRO A 121 0.92 -10.81 -2.78
CA PRO A 121 0.79 -9.51 -3.44
C PRO A 121 1.93 -9.19 -4.42
N ALA A 122 3.19 -9.39 -3.99
CA ALA A 122 4.36 -9.12 -4.81
C ALA A 122 4.43 -10.06 -6.02
N GLY A 123 4.25 -11.37 -5.81
CA GLY A 123 4.31 -12.37 -6.87
C GLY A 123 3.22 -12.19 -7.92
N LEU A 124 1.97 -11.94 -7.49
CA LEU A 124 0.87 -11.67 -8.41
C LEU A 124 1.04 -10.35 -9.16
N SER A 125 1.54 -9.30 -8.48
CA SER A 125 1.87 -8.03 -9.13
C SER A 125 2.94 -8.22 -10.21
N ALA A 126 4.06 -8.87 -9.88
CA ALA A 126 5.11 -9.17 -10.85
C ALA A 126 4.57 -10.00 -12.02
N SER A 127 3.77 -11.03 -11.73
CA SER A 127 3.14 -11.88 -12.74
C SER A 127 2.28 -11.09 -13.71
N PHE A 128 1.47 -10.17 -13.19
CA PHE A 128 0.60 -9.30 -13.99
C PHE A 128 1.41 -8.44 -14.97
N TYR A 129 2.43 -7.73 -14.50
CA TYR A 129 3.22 -6.84 -15.35
C TYR A 129 4.10 -7.60 -16.35
N LEU A 130 4.74 -8.70 -15.94
CA LEU A 130 5.49 -9.56 -16.86
C LEU A 130 4.56 -10.15 -17.94
N ARG A 131 3.34 -10.55 -17.56
CA ARG A 131 2.36 -11.02 -18.54
C ARG A 131 1.94 -9.92 -19.52
N LEU A 132 1.73 -8.68 -19.04
CA LEU A 132 1.48 -7.52 -19.90
C LEU A 132 2.63 -7.23 -20.86
N MET A 133 3.88 -7.51 -20.47
CA MET A 133 5.07 -7.36 -21.30
C MET A 133 5.24 -8.48 -22.35
N GLY A 134 4.45 -9.57 -22.25
CA GLY A 134 4.42 -10.65 -23.23
C GLY A 134 5.19 -11.92 -22.81
N TYR A 135 5.64 -12.01 -21.56
CA TYR A 135 6.29 -13.21 -21.03
C TYR A 135 5.29 -14.35 -20.77
N ASP A 136 5.77 -15.59 -20.84
CA ASP A 136 5.05 -16.77 -20.37
C ASP A 136 5.39 -16.96 -18.88
N VAL A 137 4.42 -16.69 -18.00
CA VAL A 137 4.61 -16.67 -16.54
C VAL A 137 4.03 -17.93 -15.91
N THR A 138 4.80 -18.57 -15.03
CA THR A 138 4.36 -19.67 -14.17
C THR A 138 4.60 -19.32 -12.71
N ILE A 139 3.58 -19.53 -11.87
CA ILE A 139 3.65 -19.32 -10.43
C ILE A 139 3.66 -20.68 -9.73
N TYR A 140 4.62 -20.90 -8.84
CA TYR A 140 4.59 -22.01 -7.88
C TYR A 140 4.13 -21.49 -6.52
N GLU A 141 2.99 -22.01 -6.04
CA GLU A 141 2.34 -21.58 -4.81
C GLU A 141 2.26 -22.75 -3.82
N ALA A 142 2.73 -22.52 -2.60
CA ALA A 142 2.76 -23.54 -1.55
C ALA A 142 1.36 -23.85 -1.00
N LEU A 143 0.44 -22.90 -1.01
CA LEU A 143 -0.93 -23.03 -0.58
C LEU A 143 -1.83 -23.65 -1.67
N SER A 144 -3.02 -24.07 -1.25
CA SER A 144 -4.06 -24.58 -2.17
C SER A 144 -4.78 -23.47 -2.94
N GLN A 145 -4.56 -22.20 -2.59
CA GLN A 145 -5.21 -21.03 -3.15
C GLN A 145 -4.25 -19.85 -3.22
N PRO A 146 -4.40 -18.94 -4.20
CA PRO A 146 -3.55 -17.77 -4.34
C PRO A 146 -3.99 -16.63 -3.40
N GLY A 147 -3.14 -15.62 -3.24
CA GLY A 147 -3.41 -14.41 -2.46
C GLY A 147 -2.41 -14.19 -1.32
N GLY A 148 -1.69 -15.24 -0.90
CA GLY A 148 -0.69 -15.17 0.17
C GLY A 148 -1.25 -14.50 1.43
N THR A 149 -0.53 -13.52 1.98
CA THR A 149 -0.95 -12.78 3.19
C THR A 149 -2.33 -12.11 3.08
N MET A 150 -2.79 -11.72 1.87
CA MET A 150 -4.14 -11.18 1.70
C MET A 150 -5.21 -12.22 1.98
N LEU A 151 -4.93 -13.49 1.65
CA LEU A 151 -5.84 -14.61 1.92
C LEU A 151 -5.77 -15.05 3.37
N VAL A 152 -4.56 -15.28 3.89
CA VAL A 152 -4.38 -15.99 5.16
C VAL A 152 -4.15 -15.08 6.37
N GLY A 153 -3.74 -13.82 6.14
CA GLY A 153 -3.40 -12.86 7.18
C GLY A 153 -4.45 -11.76 7.39
N ILE A 154 -5.34 -11.53 6.43
CA ILE A 154 -6.37 -10.48 6.52
C ILE A 154 -7.75 -11.14 6.67
N PRO A 155 -8.51 -10.82 7.73
CA PRO A 155 -9.85 -11.35 7.94
C PRO A 155 -10.86 -10.96 6.87
N ALA A 156 -11.85 -11.83 6.63
CA ALA A 156 -12.88 -11.61 5.61
C ALA A 156 -13.74 -10.35 5.84
N TYR A 157 -13.89 -9.90 7.09
CA TYR A 157 -14.64 -8.68 7.42
C TYR A 157 -13.94 -7.39 6.98
N ARG A 158 -12.63 -7.44 6.69
CA ARG A 158 -11.84 -6.35 6.08
C ARG A 158 -11.63 -6.58 4.58
N LEU A 159 -11.35 -7.83 4.21
CA LEU A 159 -11.13 -8.22 2.82
C LEU A 159 -12.00 -9.41 2.45
N PRO A 160 -13.19 -9.17 1.88
CA PRO A 160 -14.10 -10.23 1.48
C PRO A 160 -13.44 -11.17 0.45
N ARG A 161 -13.72 -12.47 0.56
CA ARG A 161 -13.01 -13.51 -0.20
C ARG A 161 -13.38 -13.50 -1.69
N GLU A 162 -14.59 -13.09 -2.01
CA GLU A 162 -15.08 -12.85 -3.36
C GLU A 162 -14.37 -11.67 -4.04
N ILE A 163 -14.02 -10.62 -3.29
CA ILE A 163 -13.27 -9.48 -3.82
C ILE A 163 -11.83 -9.89 -4.11
N LEU A 164 -11.18 -10.55 -3.15
CA LEU A 164 -9.83 -11.09 -3.32
C LEU A 164 -9.76 -12.05 -4.52
N SER A 165 -10.64 -13.05 -4.56
CA SER A 165 -10.65 -14.02 -5.65
C SER A 165 -11.01 -13.39 -6.99
N GLY A 166 -11.92 -12.40 -7.04
CA GLY A 166 -12.26 -11.67 -8.25
C GLY A 166 -11.06 -10.97 -8.90
N GLU A 167 -10.28 -10.21 -8.12
CA GLU A 167 -9.11 -9.52 -8.67
C GLU A 167 -7.95 -10.47 -9.00
N VAL A 168 -7.73 -11.50 -8.18
CA VAL A 168 -6.72 -12.53 -8.47
C VAL A 168 -7.06 -13.30 -9.75
N ASN A 169 -8.33 -13.69 -9.92
CA ASN A 169 -8.78 -14.39 -11.12
C ASN A 169 -8.67 -13.51 -12.37
N ARG A 170 -8.94 -12.19 -12.27
CA ARG A 170 -8.70 -11.24 -13.37
C ARG A 170 -7.26 -11.31 -13.88
N ILE A 171 -6.29 -11.40 -12.97
CA ILE A 171 -4.86 -11.54 -13.31
C ILE A 171 -4.60 -12.92 -13.95
N LEU A 172 -4.99 -14.00 -13.28
CA LEU A 172 -4.71 -15.37 -13.75
C LEU A 172 -5.32 -15.65 -15.14
N ASN A 173 -6.52 -15.12 -15.41
CA ASN A 173 -7.22 -15.26 -16.68
C ASN A 173 -6.51 -14.60 -17.87
N MET A 174 -5.44 -13.82 -17.64
CA MET A 174 -4.57 -13.31 -18.70
C MET A 174 -3.68 -14.41 -19.31
N GLY A 175 -3.75 -15.65 -18.79
CA GLY A 175 -2.98 -16.80 -19.25
C GLY A 175 -1.74 -17.08 -18.41
N ILE A 176 -1.75 -16.65 -17.14
CA ILE A 176 -0.69 -16.98 -16.17
C ILE A 176 -0.97 -18.38 -15.64
N LYS A 177 0.06 -19.24 -15.65
CA LYS A 177 -0.04 -20.60 -15.10
C LYS A 177 0.24 -20.57 -13.61
N ILE A 178 -0.48 -21.36 -12.84
CA ILE A 178 -0.24 -21.51 -11.40
C ILE A 178 -0.30 -22.99 -11.02
N GLU A 179 0.67 -23.43 -10.24
CA GLU A 179 0.71 -24.76 -9.61
C GLU A 179 0.58 -24.59 -8.10
N TYR A 180 -0.56 -25.06 -7.56
CA TYR A 180 -0.86 -25.02 -6.14
C TYR A 180 -0.23 -26.21 -5.40
N ASN A 181 -0.09 -26.08 -4.08
CA ASN A 181 0.53 -27.08 -3.21
C ASN A 181 1.96 -27.44 -3.65
N HIS A 182 2.65 -26.51 -4.31
CA HIS A 182 4.01 -26.65 -4.79
C HIS A 182 4.93 -25.75 -3.95
N LYS A 183 5.39 -26.25 -2.80
CA LYS A 183 6.45 -25.58 -2.02
C LYS A 183 7.80 -25.80 -2.71
N VAL A 184 8.46 -24.70 -3.08
CA VAL A 184 9.79 -24.74 -3.70
C VAL A 184 10.86 -24.88 -2.61
N GLU A 185 11.60 -25.99 -2.64
CA GLU A 185 12.71 -26.28 -1.72
C GLU A 185 14.10 -26.09 -2.37
N ASP A 186 14.15 -26.02 -3.71
CA ASP A 186 15.37 -25.77 -4.50
C ASP A 186 15.04 -24.94 -5.75
N VAL A 187 15.41 -23.66 -5.73
CA VAL A 187 15.08 -22.72 -6.81
C VAL A 187 15.81 -23.06 -8.11
N LEU A 188 17.05 -23.52 -8.03
CA LEU A 188 17.87 -23.77 -9.23
C LEU A 188 17.36 -25.00 -9.98
N VAL A 189 17.00 -26.05 -9.23
CA VAL A 189 16.39 -27.25 -9.81
C VAL A 189 15.07 -26.93 -10.49
N GLU A 190 14.20 -26.14 -9.85
CA GLU A 190 12.92 -25.75 -10.47
C GLU A 190 13.11 -24.81 -11.67
N LYS A 191 14.09 -23.90 -11.60
CA LYS A 191 14.50 -23.04 -12.73
C LYS A 191 14.92 -23.87 -13.94
N GLU A 192 15.75 -24.88 -13.75
CA GLU A 192 16.25 -25.77 -14.81
C GLU A 192 15.16 -26.66 -15.39
N LYS A 193 14.37 -27.34 -14.52
CA LYS A 193 13.27 -28.23 -14.94
C LYS A 193 12.24 -27.52 -15.82
N GLY A 194 11.85 -26.30 -15.45
CA GLY A 194 10.87 -25.51 -16.21
C GLY A 194 11.46 -24.74 -17.40
N VAL A 195 12.80 -24.73 -17.53
CA VAL A 195 13.55 -23.98 -18.54
C VAL A 195 13.21 -22.48 -18.45
N PHE A 196 13.32 -21.92 -17.24
CA PHE A 196 13.00 -20.53 -16.95
C PHE A 196 14.21 -19.61 -17.17
N ASP A 197 13.98 -18.50 -17.85
CA ASP A 197 15.00 -17.49 -18.16
C ASP A 197 15.36 -16.66 -16.92
N ALA A 198 14.37 -16.35 -16.08
CA ALA A 198 14.55 -15.64 -14.81
C ALA A 198 13.57 -16.15 -13.74
N VAL A 199 13.91 -15.86 -12.47
CA VAL A 199 13.09 -16.21 -11.31
C VAL A 199 12.82 -14.97 -10.47
N PHE A 200 11.59 -14.82 -9.98
CA PHE A 200 11.23 -13.85 -8.94
C PHE A 200 10.72 -14.56 -7.68
N LEU A 201 11.40 -14.36 -6.56
CA LEU A 201 11.07 -14.91 -5.26
C LEU A 201 10.14 -13.94 -4.52
N ALA A 202 8.96 -14.42 -4.14
CA ALA A 202 7.93 -13.65 -3.45
C ALA A 202 7.25 -14.49 -2.36
N ILE A 203 8.06 -15.23 -1.59
CA ILE A 203 7.60 -16.18 -0.56
C ILE A 203 7.11 -15.52 0.73
N GLY A 204 7.11 -14.18 0.82
CA GLY A 204 6.63 -13.45 2.00
C GLY A 204 7.39 -13.75 3.30
N ALA A 205 6.79 -13.37 4.42
CA ALA A 205 7.29 -13.63 5.76
C ALA A 205 6.23 -14.40 6.56
N HIS A 206 6.31 -15.73 6.57
CA HIS A 206 5.23 -16.58 7.09
C HIS A 206 5.48 -17.14 8.49
N LEU A 207 6.66 -16.92 9.07
CA LEU A 207 7.00 -17.41 10.40
C LEU A 207 6.85 -16.28 11.42
N GLY A 208 5.97 -16.44 12.42
CA GLY A 208 5.90 -15.48 13.53
C GLY A 208 7.11 -15.56 14.44
N LYS A 209 7.59 -14.40 14.92
CA LYS A 209 8.63 -14.37 15.95
C LYS A 209 8.04 -14.82 17.28
N ASN A 210 8.74 -15.72 17.93
CA ASN A 210 8.49 -16.07 19.32
C ASN A 210 9.42 -15.30 20.25
N MET A 211 8.99 -15.13 21.49
CA MET A 211 9.80 -14.56 22.57
C MET A 211 10.15 -15.65 23.57
N ALA A 212 11.41 -15.76 23.95
CA ALA A 212 11.84 -16.67 25.00
C ALA A 212 11.61 -16.03 26.38
N PHE A 213 10.85 -16.71 27.22
CA PHE A 213 10.66 -16.35 28.63
C PHE A 213 10.38 -17.62 29.45
N PRO A 214 10.63 -17.61 30.77
CA PRO A 214 10.34 -18.75 31.64
C PRO A 214 8.86 -19.20 31.55
N MET A 215 8.64 -20.50 31.38
CA MET A 215 7.32 -21.10 31.32
C MET A 215 7.29 -22.42 32.09
N GLU A 216 6.24 -22.65 32.88
CA GLU A 216 6.02 -23.90 33.61
C GLU A 216 4.60 -24.42 33.37
N ASN A 217 4.48 -25.59 32.73
CA ASN A 217 3.21 -26.22 32.35
C ASN A 217 2.22 -25.25 31.67
N PRO A 218 2.64 -24.49 30.63
CA PRO A 218 1.89 -23.35 30.14
C PRO A 218 0.52 -23.74 29.58
N CYS A 219 -0.41 -22.78 29.58
CA CYS A 219 -1.64 -22.83 28.82
C CYS A 219 -1.36 -22.90 27.30
N ARG A 220 -2.42 -22.88 26.48
CA ARG A 220 -2.26 -22.97 25.03
C ARG A 220 -1.55 -21.73 24.50
N ILE A 221 -0.45 -21.92 23.78
CA ILE A 221 0.27 -20.87 23.08
C ILE A 221 0.12 -21.09 21.58
N ILE A 222 -0.32 -20.06 20.87
CA ILE A 222 -0.61 -20.13 19.44
C ILE A 222 0.05 -18.94 18.73
N ASP A 223 0.54 -19.15 17.52
CA ASP A 223 1.03 -18.06 16.67
C ASP A 223 -0.14 -17.32 15.99
N ALA A 224 -0.05 -16.00 15.87
CA ALA A 224 -1.09 -15.20 15.24
C ALA A 224 -1.35 -15.59 13.77
N ILE A 225 -0.30 -15.98 13.03
CA ILE A 225 -0.41 -16.38 11.63
C ILE A 225 -1.12 -17.71 11.51
N ASP A 226 -0.76 -18.69 12.34
CA ASP A 226 -1.45 -19.99 12.38
C ASP A 226 -2.93 -19.84 12.72
N TYR A 227 -3.24 -18.94 13.67
CA TYR A 227 -4.62 -18.64 14.03
C TYR A 227 -5.41 -18.03 12.86
N LEU A 228 -4.91 -16.94 12.26
CA LEU A 228 -5.58 -16.26 11.15
C LEU A 228 -5.68 -17.14 9.89
N HIS A 229 -4.67 -17.97 9.66
CA HIS A 229 -4.69 -18.99 8.61
C HIS A 229 -5.84 -19.98 8.85
N GLY A 230 -5.95 -20.52 10.07
CA GLY A 230 -7.06 -21.40 10.45
C GLY A 230 -8.43 -20.74 10.28
N VAL A 231 -8.58 -19.49 10.72
CA VAL A 231 -9.82 -18.71 10.51
C VAL A 231 -10.16 -18.60 9.03
N SER A 232 -9.16 -18.30 8.19
CA SER A 232 -9.34 -18.09 6.74
C SER A 232 -9.81 -19.34 6.00
N PHE A 233 -9.46 -20.53 6.50
CA PHE A 233 -9.90 -21.81 5.95
C PHE A 233 -11.07 -22.45 6.71
N GLY A 234 -11.73 -21.71 7.61
CA GLY A 234 -12.88 -22.19 8.39
C GLY A 234 -12.52 -23.28 9.42
N LYS A 235 -11.24 -23.36 9.79
CA LYS A 235 -10.69 -24.30 10.78
C LYS A 235 -9.86 -23.54 11.83
N PRO A 236 -10.46 -22.56 12.55
CA PRO A 236 -9.73 -21.81 13.56
C PRO A 236 -9.22 -22.73 14.68
N PRO A 237 -8.00 -22.53 15.19
CA PRO A 237 -7.54 -23.21 16.39
C PRO A 237 -8.50 -23.01 17.57
N GLN A 238 -8.63 -24.03 18.42
CA GLN A 238 -9.52 -23.94 19.57
C GLN A 238 -8.95 -23.01 20.65
N LEU A 239 -9.68 -21.94 20.93
CA LEU A 239 -9.37 -20.96 21.98
C LEU A 239 -10.08 -21.29 23.30
N GLY A 240 -9.52 -20.86 24.42
CA GLY A 240 -10.21 -20.82 25.71
C GLY A 240 -11.10 -19.58 25.87
N SER A 241 -11.77 -19.46 27.02
CA SER A 241 -12.69 -18.34 27.29
C SER A 241 -11.96 -17.02 27.56
N ARG A 242 -10.73 -17.09 28.08
CA ARG A 242 -9.85 -15.95 28.36
C ARG A 242 -8.65 -15.95 27.42
N LEU A 243 -8.62 -15.03 26.47
CA LEU A 243 -7.58 -14.87 25.47
C LEU A 243 -6.71 -13.66 25.77
N VAL A 244 -5.39 -13.87 25.81
CA VAL A 244 -4.39 -12.80 25.83
C VAL A 244 -3.67 -12.77 24.50
N ILE A 245 -3.54 -11.58 23.90
CA ILE A 245 -2.80 -11.35 22.66
C ILE A 245 -1.65 -10.42 22.98
N TYR A 246 -0.42 -10.82 22.69
CA TYR A 246 0.78 -10.01 22.92
C TYR A 246 1.27 -9.41 21.60
N GLY A 247 1.05 -8.11 21.42
CA GLY A 247 1.39 -7.38 20.19
C GLY A 247 0.62 -6.07 20.03
N GLY A 248 1.14 -5.15 19.21
CA GLY A 248 0.54 -3.82 18.98
C GLY A 248 0.39 -3.44 17.50
N GLY A 249 0.53 -4.39 16.58
CA GLY A 249 0.33 -4.19 15.13
C GLY A 249 -1.05 -4.64 14.66
N ASN A 250 -1.38 -4.39 13.39
CA ASN A 250 -2.68 -4.75 12.80
C ASN A 250 -3.00 -6.25 12.96
N THR A 251 -2.00 -7.14 12.88
CA THR A 251 -2.19 -8.58 13.15
C THR A 251 -2.78 -8.85 14.53
N ALA A 252 -2.35 -8.12 15.57
CA ALA A 252 -2.90 -8.28 16.92
C ALA A 252 -4.38 -7.87 16.98
N ILE A 253 -4.73 -6.79 16.28
CA ILE A 253 -6.11 -6.30 16.18
C ILE A 253 -6.99 -7.28 15.40
N ASP A 254 -6.49 -7.79 14.27
CA ASP A 254 -7.18 -8.78 13.44
C ASP A 254 -7.44 -10.09 14.20
N VAL A 255 -6.46 -10.55 14.99
CA VAL A 255 -6.64 -11.71 15.89
C VAL A 255 -7.73 -11.41 16.92
N ALA A 256 -7.66 -10.27 17.60
CA ALA A 256 -8.59 -9.91 18.67
C ALA A 256 -10.03 -9.82 18.16
N ARG A 257 -10.24 -9.12 17.05
CA ARG A 257 -11.54 -8.92 16.42
C ARG A 257 -12.10 -10.20 15.81
N SER A 258 -11.25 -11.05 15.23
CA SER A 258 -11.66 -12.37 14.75
C SER A 258 -12.05 -13.30 15.90
N ALA A 259 -11.29 -13.30 17.00
CA ALA A 259 -11.62 -14.08 18.20
C ALA A 259 -12.94 -13.64 18.83
N LYS A 260 -13.23 -12.33 18.84
CA LYS A 260 -14.51 -11.80 19.31
C LYS A 260 -15.68 -12.37 18.50
N ARG A 261 -15.55 -12.37 17.16
CA ARG A 261 -16.53 -12.94 16.22
C ARG A 261 -16.76 -14.44 16.40
N LEU A 262 -15.74 -15.15 16.86
CA LEU A 262 -15.81 -16.58 17.17
C LEU A 262 -16.28 -16.87 18.61
N GLY A 263 -16.75 -15.85 19.34
CA GLY A 263 -17.43 -16.02 20.63
C GLY A 263 -16.52 -16.03 21.85
N VAL A 264 -15.25 -15.63 21.73
CA VAL A 264 -14.36 -15.50 22.91
C VAL A 264 -14.89 -14.40 23.83
N SER A 265 -15.07 -14.73 25.11
CA SER A 265 -15.76 -13.89 26.08
C SER A 265 -14.87 -12.76 26.61
N GLU A 266 -13.63 -13.10 26.99
CA GLU A 266 -12.66 -12.14 27.51
C GLU A 266 -11.42 -12.11 26.63
N ILE A 267 -11.16 -10.95 26.03
CA ILE A 267 -10.03 -10.71 25.12
C ILE A 267 -9.26 -9.51 25.63
N THR A 268 -7.97 -9.72 25.87
CA THR A 268 -7.04 -8.70 26.33
C THR A 268 -5.85 -8.61 25.39
N VAL A 269 -5.66 -7.44 24.77
CA VAL A 269 -4.48 -7.12 24.00
C VAL A 269 -3.47 -6.45 24.92
N ILE A 270 -2.26 -7.01 24.96
CA ILE A 270 -1.15 -6.51 25.76
C ILE A 270 -0.10 -5.92 24.82
N TYR A 271 0.29 -4.68 25.10
CA TYR A 271 1.35 -4.01 24.38
C TYR A 271 2.39 -3.44 25.36
N HIS A 272 3.65 -3.57 24.99
CA HIS A 272 4.77 -3.21 25.86
C HIS A 272 5.07 -1.70 25.87
N ARG A 273 4.55 -0.93 24.90
CA ARG A 273 4.68 0.53 24.79
C ARG A 273 3.33 1.22 24.99
N THR A 274 3.31 2.54 24.85
CA THR A 274 2.11 3.38 24.90
C THR A 274 1.21 3.18 23.68
N ARG A 275 -0.03 3.68 23.76
CA ARG A 275 -1.03 3.55 22.68
C ARG A 275 -0.58 4.29 21.42
N GLU A 276 0.04 5.44 21.59
CA GLU A 276 0.51 6.35 20.55
C GLU A 276 1.63 5.72 19.72
N LYS A 277 2.38 4.79 20.32
CA LYS A 277 3.46 4.01 19.68
C LYS A 277 2.97 2.69 19.08
N MET A 278 1.67 2.42 19.03
CA MET A 278 1.15 1.23 18.33
C MET A 278 1.39 1.36 16.83
N SER A 279 1.75 0.24 16.20
CA SER A 279 1.86 0.19 14.73
C SER A 279 0.51 -0.08 14.06
N ALA A 280 -0.50 -0.49 14.84
CA ALA A 280 -1.86 -0.65 14.35
C ALA A 280 -2.52 0.70 14.04
N PHE A 281 -3.45 0.73 13.08
CA PHE A 281 -4.12 1.99 12.75
C PHE A 281 -5.03 2.47 13.88
N PRO A 282 -5.05 3.79 14.17
CA PRO A 282 -5.90 4.34 15.22
C PRO A 282 -7.39 3.96 15.08
N ASN A 283 -7.94 3.99 13.86
CA ASN A 283 -9.33 3.62 13.61
C ASN A 283 -9.59 2.12 13.88
N GLU A 284 -8.64 1.24 13.58
CA GLU A 284 -8.81 -0.20 13.88
C GLU A 284 -8.73 -0.48 15.39
N VAL A 285 -7.89 0.27 16.11
CA VAL A 285 -7.83 0.21 17.58
C VAL A 285 -9.12 0.73 18.20
N GLU A 286 -9.67 1.83 17.67
CA GLU A 286 -10.97 2.38 18.10
C GLU A 286 -12.12 1.39 17.86
N GLU A 287 -12.19 0.78 16.67
CA GLU A 287 -13.19 -0.25 16.38
C GLU A 287 -13.05 -1.48 17.29
N ALA A 288 -11.82 -1.88 17.64
CA ALA A 288 -11.59 -2.97 18.58
C ALA A 288 -12.08 -2.63 20.00
N LEU A 289 -11.84 -1.40 20.46
CA LEU A 289 -12.35 -0.89 21.75
C LEU A 289 -13.88 -0.85 21.76
N GLU A 290 -14.51 -0.39 20.67
CA GLU A 290 -15.97 -0.42 20.50
C GLU A 290 -16.51 -1.84 20.62
N GLU A 291 -15.85 -2.83 19.98
CA GLU A 291 -16.21 -4.25 20.04
C GLU A 291 -15.95 -4.89 21.44
N GLY A 292 -15.48 -4.11 22.42
CA GLY A 292 -15.30 -4.52 23.81
C GLY A 292 -14.00 -5.28 24.09
N ILE A 293 -12.99 -5.11 23.23
CA ILE A 293 -11.64 -5.68 23.46
C ILE A 293 -10.89 -4.81 24.47
N LYS A 294 -10.29 -5.45 25.49
CA LYS A 294 -9.51 -4.75 26.51
C LYS A 294 -8.08 -4.54 26.05
N PHE A 295 -7.48 -3.41 26.40
CA PHE A 295 -6.07 -3.12 26.14
C PHE A 295 -5.33 -2.88 27.45
N ILE A 296 -4.14 -3.45 27.57
CA ILE A 296 -3.21 -3.18 28.67
C ILE A 296 -1.87 -2.75 28.05
N PHE A 297 -1.54 -1.48 28.23
CA PHE A 297 -0.32 -0.86 27.73
C PHE A 297 0.80 -0.93 28.74
N LEU A 298 2.03 -0.67 28.28
CA LEU A 298 3.22 -0.65 29.13
C LEU A 298 3.37 -1.93 29.96
N ARG A 299 3.13 -3.09 29.34
CA ARG A 299 3.32 -4.41 29.98
C ARG A 299 4.17 -5.34 29.15
N SER A 300 5.12 -5.99 29.81
CA SER A 300 5.97 -7.01 29.21
C SER A 300 5.81 -8.35 29.92
N ILE A 301 5.74 -9.44 29.16
CA ILE A 301 5.63 -10.78 29.74
C ILE A 301 6.94 -11.15 30.44
N MET A 302 6.85 -11.55 31.71
CA MET A 302 7.99 -12.09 32.47
C MET A 302 8.02 -13.61 32.46
N ARG A 303 6.88 -14.23 32.78
CA ARG A 303 6.77 -15.65 33.05
C ARG A 303 5.32 -16.09 32.88
N LEU A 304 5.14 -17.34 32.46
CA LEU A 304 3.84 -18.01 32.41
C LEU A 304 3.86 -19.28 33.27
N ASP A 305 3.00 -19.33 34.27
CA ASP A 305 2.85 -20.46 35.19
C ASP A 305 1.44 -21.02 35.06
N LYS A 306 1.30 -22.17 34.39
CA LYS A 306 -0.01 -22.72 34.01
C LYS A 306 -0.83 -21.69 33.22
N ASN A 307 -1.84 -21.11 33.86
CA ASN A 307 -2.73 -20.12 33.28
C ASN A 307 -2.46 -18.69 33.78
N THR A 308 -1.50 -18.52 34.69
CA THR A 308 -1.18 -17.22 35.28
C THR A 308 0.00 -16.59 34.54
N LEU A 309 -0.25 -15.47 33.87
CA LEU A 309 0.76 -14.65 33.22
C LEU A 309 1.24 -13.56 34.19
N THR A 310 2.53 -13.55 34.49
CA THR A 310 3.16 -12.47 35.25
C THR A 310 3.71 -11.42 34.30
N LEU A 311 3.29 -10.18 34.47
CA LEU A 311 3.62 -9.04 33.64
C LEU A 311 4.45 -8.04 34.44
N ASN A 312 5.53 -7.53 33.84
CA ASN A 312 6.19 -6.33 34.34
C ASN A 312 5.34 -5.11 34.00
N ILE A 313 5.25 -4.18 34.95
CA ILE A 313 4.81 -2.81 34.71
C ILE A 313 6.00 -2.04 34.15
N ASN A 314 5.80 -1.43 32.99
CA ASN A 314 6.80 -0.56 32.39
C ASN A 314 6.40 0.90 32.53
N ASP A 315 7.39 1.77 32.42
CA ASP A 315 7.24 3.21 32.29
C ASP A 315 8.02 3.71 31.08
N MET A 316 7.51 4.74 30.41
CA MET A 316 8.09 5.30 29.20
C MET A 316 7.74 6.78 29.10
N ASP A 317 8.75 7.64 28.97
CA ASP A 317 8.56 9.07 28.74
C ASP A 317 8.09 9.28 27.28
N ASP A 318 6.95 9.95 27.08
CA ASP A 318 6.35 10.20 25.75
C ASP A 318 7.15 11.19 24.87
N MET A 319 8.28 11.70 25.37
CA MET A 319 9.09 12.77 24.77
C MET A 319 10.52 12.29 24.48
N ASP A 320 10.75 11.61 23.36
CA ASP A 320 11.98 11.70 22.54
C ASP A 320 12.05 10.55 21.50
N ASP A 321 11.97 10.92 20.22
CA ASP A 321 11.92 10.02 19.05
C ASP A 321 13.29 9.62 18.48
N MET A 322 14.37 9.67 19.28
CA MET A 322 15.73 9.45 18.75
C MET A 322 16.51 8.38 19.53
N ASP A 323 16.55 7.20 18.91
CA ASP A 323 17.65 6.23 18.78
C ASP A 323 18.22 5.40 19.96
N ASP A 324 17.78 5.52 21.21
CA ASP A 324 18.06 4.43 22.20
C ASP A 324 17.15 4.41 23.46
N LYS A 325 16.14 5.29 23.52
CA LYS A 325 15.22 5.42 24.68
C LYS A 325 13.80 4.92 24.43
N ASP A 326 13.51 4.41 23.24
CA ASP A 326 12.19 3.87 22.85
C ASP A 326 11.94 2.45 23.42
N ARG A 327 12.75 2.03 24.40
CA ARG A 327 12.55 0.78 25.15
C ARG A 327 11.88 1.09 26.50
N PRO A 328 10.70 0.51 26.77
CA PRO A 328 10.04 0.68 28.05
C PRO A 328 10.96 0.27 29.20
N LYS A 329 11.04 1.11 30.25
CA LYS A 329 11.82 0.81 31.45
C LYS A 329 10.96 0.03 32.42
N ASN A 330 11.47 -1.09 32.93
CA ASN A 330 10.78 -1.86 33.96
C ASN A 330 10.75 -1.06 35.28
N THR A 331 9.58 -0.89 35.89
CA THR A 331 9.43 -0.21 37.19
C THR A 331 9.83 -1.09 38.37
N GLY A 332 9.97 -2.41 38.16
CA GLY A 332 10.15 -3.41 39.20
C GLY A 332 8.84 -3.92 39.80
N GLU A 333 7.71 -3.32 39.43
CA GLU A 333 6.38 -3.78 39.84
C GLU A 333 5.85 -4.86 38.89
N VAL A 334 5.11 -5.80 39.45
CA VAL A 334 4.55 -6.93 38.70
C VAL A 334 3.05 -7.04 38.89
N GLU A 335 2.37 -7.44 37.84
CA GLU A 335 0.94 -7.69 37.80
C GLU A 335 0.71 -9.14 37.34
N LYS A 336 -0.36 -9.77 37.83
CA LYS A 336 -0.73 -11.14 37.43
C LYS A 336 -2.10 -11.11 36.78
N ILE A 337 -2.19 -11.74 35.60
CA ILE A 337 -3.46 -11.95 34.91
C ILE A 337 -3.63 -13.42 34.59
N GLU A 338 -4.87 -13.86 34.43
CA GLU A 338 -5.18 -15.23 34.08
C GLU A 338 -5.57 -15.34 32.61
N THR A 339 -5.11 -16.41 31.95
CA THR A 339 -5.40 -16.67 30.54
C THR A 339 -5.43 -18.17 30.25
N ASP A 340 -6.37 -18.58 29.40
CA ASP A 340 -6.49 -19.95 28.93
C ASP A 340 -5.76 -20.14 27.58
N THR A 341 -5.50 -19.05 26.87
CA THR A 341 -4.80 -19.05 25.58
C THR A 341 -4.01 -17.75 25.40
N LEU A 342 -2.72 -17.89 25.06
CA LEU A 342 -1.82 -16.80 24.73
C LEU A 342 -1.51 -16.82 23.23
N ILE A 343 -1.73 -15.71 22.54
CA ILE A 343 -1.35 -15.54 21.13
C ILE A 343 -0.21 -14.53 20.99
N PHE A 344 0.86 -14.92 20.32
CA PHE A 344 1.93 -13.98 19.93
C PHE A 344 1.60 -13.34 18.58
N ALA A 345 1.46 -12.02 18.58
CA ALA A 345 1.25 -11.20 17.39
C ALA A 345 2.45 -10.24 17.21
N LEU A 346 3.64 -10.84 17.13
CA LEU A 346 4.92 -10.14 16.94
C LEU A 346 5.27 -10.02 15.45
N SER A 347 6.46 -9.49 15.15
CA SER A 347 6.96 -9.42 13.77
C SER A 347 7.09 -10.81 13.13
N GLN A 348 7.03 -10.88 11.81
CA GLN A 348 7.22 -12.11 11.05
C GLN A 348 8.64 -12.20 10.45
N ILE A 349 9.08 -13.39 10.04
CA ILE A 349 10.32 -13.62 9.29
C ILE A 349 10.06 -14.57 8.10
N PRO A 350 10.84 -14.46 7.02
CA PRO A 350 10.74 -15.39 5.89
C PRO A 350 11.30 -16.78 6.22
N ASP A 351 10.66 -17.82 5.68
CA ASP A 351 11.17 -19.19 5.67
C ASP A 351 12.12 -19.38 4.46
N SER A 352 13.27 -18.71 4.49
CA SER A 352 14.17 -18.55 3.34
C SER A 352 15.49 -19.35 3.47
N GLU A 353 15.64 -20.17 4.51
CA GLU A 353 16.90 -20.88 4.79
C GLU A 353 17.33 -21.81 3.65
N PHE A 354 16.38 -22.36 2.89
CA PHE A 354 16.68 -23.17 1.71
C PHE A 354 17.48 -22.42 0.63
N LEU A 355 17.39 -21.08 0.59
CA LEU A 355 18.13 -20.24 -0.35
C LEU A 355 19.63 -20.17 -0.04
N ARG A 356 20.08 -20.53 1.19
CA ARG A 356 21.52 -20.56 1.54
C ARG A 356 22.33 -21.52 0.68
N LYS A 357 21.67 -22.51 0.07
CA LYS A 357 22.31 -23.48 -0.84
C LYS A 357 22.69 -22.85 -2.18
N ILE A 358 22.10 -21.71 -2.54
CA ILE A 358 22.35 -21.01 -3.79
C ILE A 358 23.65 -20.21 -3.67
N PRO A 359 24.60 -20.36 -4.60
CA PRO A 359 25.85 -19.59 -4.58
C PRO A 359 25.59 -18.08 -4.53
N GLN A 360 26.42 -17.34 -3.79
CA GLN A 360 26.36 -15.87 -3.69
C GLN A 360 25.06 -15.31 -3.09
N MET A 361 24.14 -16.16 -2.61
CA MET A 361 22.93 -15.70 -1.95
C MET A 361 23.24 -15.11 -0.57
N GLU A 362 22.83 -13.86 -0.36
CA GLU A 362 23.05 -13.15 0.90
C GLU A 362 21.75 -13.08 1.71
N LEU A 363 21.82 -13.59 2.94
CA LEU A 363 20.71 -13.65 3.88
C LEU A 363 21.14 -13.07 5.22
N GLN A 364 20.33 -12.18 5.79
CA GLN A 364 20.50 -11.73 7.17
C GLN A 364 20.30 -12.90 8.16
N PRO A 365 20.73 -12.77 9.43
CA PRO A 365 20.54 -13.80 10.45
C PRO A 365 19.06 -14.17 10.70
N ASN A 366 18.13 -13.26 10.40
CA ASN A 366 16.69 -13.46 10.53
C ASN A 366 16.03 -14.00 9.24
N GLY A 367 16.82 -14.44 8.25
CA GLY A 367 16.34 -14.96 6.96
C GLY A 367 16.00 -13.88 5.92
N VAL A 368 16.08 -12.59 6.22
CA VAL A 368 15.77 -11.55 5.22
C VAL A 368 16.76 -11.64 4.05
N VAL A 369 16.23 -11.70 2.83
CA VAL A 369 17.01 -11.82 1.59
C VAL A 369 17.52 -10.45 1.17
N MET A 370 18.83 -10.36 0.94
CA MET A 370 19.44 -9.13 0.45
C MET A 370 19.31 -9.03 -1.07
N VAL A 371 18.98 -7.84 -1.54
CA VAL A 371 18.85 -7.50 -2.95
C VAL A 371 19.54 -6.17 -3.23
N ASP A 372 19.92 -5.95 -4.49
CA ASP A 372 20.41 -4.67 -4.96
C ASP A 372 19.26 -3.66 -5.23
N ASN A 373 19.61 -2.48 -5.75
CA ASN A 373 18.64 -1.43 -6.10
C ASN A 373 17.67 -1.82 -7.25
N PHE A 374 17.90 -2.95 -7.90
CA PHE A 374 17.11 -3.49 -9.01
C PHE A 374 16.36 -4.77 -8.60
N PHE A 375 16.29 -5.06 -7.30
CA PHE A 375 15.67 -6.25 -6.72
C PHE A 375 16.36 -7.58 -7.09
N MET A 376 17.56 -7.53 -7.68
CA MET A 376 18.33 -8.72 -8.00
C MET A 376 19.01 -9.23 -6.72
N THR A 377 18.93 -10.54 -6.48
CA THR A 377 19.68 -11.20 -5.41
C THR A 377 21.15 -11.31 -5.79
N GLY A 378 22.00 -11.82 -4.90
CA GLY A 378 23.40 -12.09 -5.23
C GLY A 378 23.61 -13.14 -6.34
N TYR A 379 22.57 -13.88 -6.73
CA TYR A 379 22.61 -14.81 -7.87
C TYR A 379 21.98 -14.19 -9.13
N ASN A 380 22.76 -14.14 -10.22
CA ASN A 380 22.35 -13.53 -11.47
C ASN A 380 21.06 -14.15 -12.05
N GLY A 381 20.07 -13.31 -12.37
CA GLY A 381 18.79 -13.74 -12.92
C GLY A 381 17.77 -14.25 -11.89
N ILE A 382 18.09 -14.18 -10.59
CA ILE A 382 17.14 -14.39 -9.49
C ILE A 382 16.90 -13.06 -8.80
N PHE A 383 15.63 -12.67 -8.74
CA PHE A 383 15.14 -11.45 -8.12
C PHE A 383 14.29 -11.79 -6.89
N ALA A 384 14.12 -10.87 -5.94
CA ALA A 384 13.26 -11.07 -4.78
C ALA A 384 12.49 -9.79 -4.39
N GLY A 385 11.29 -9.95 -3.83
CA GLY A 385 10.46 -8.83 -3.39
C GLY A 385 9.35 -9.21 -2.42
N GLY A 386 8.65 -8.20 -1.90
CA GLY A 386 7.64 -8.35 -0.85
C GLY A 386 8.28 -8.46 0.54
N ASP A 387 7.58 -9.11 1.46
CA ASP A 387 7.95 -9.10 2.89
C ASP A 387 9.25 -9.87 3.24
N MET A 388 9.85 -10.55 2.26
CA MET A 388 11.09 -11.33 2.43
C MET A 388 12.38 -10.48 2.31
N ILE A 389 12.30 -9.24 1.84
CA ILE A 389 13.44 -8.33 1.64
C ILE A 389 13.44 -7.18 2.69
N PRO A 390 14.52 -6.39 2.89
CA PRO A 390 14.65 -5.45 4.00
C PRO A 390 13.92 -4.11 3.74
N TYR A 391 12.62 -4.18 3.47
CA TYR A 391 11.77 -3.02 3.19
C TYR A 391 10.50 -3.05 4.06
N ASP A 392 9.78 -1.93 4.03
CA ASP A 392 8.48 -1.79 4.70
C ASP A 392 7.50 -2.88 4.25
N ARG A 393 6.72 -3.37 5.21
CA ARG A 393 5.80 -4.50 5.00
C ARG A 393 4.37 -3.99 4.97
N SER A 394 3.84 -3.84 3.76
CA SER A 394 2.42 -3.64 3.51
C SER A 394 2.07 -4.20 2.14
N VAL A 395 0.79 -4.51 1.92
CA VAL A 395 0.31 -5.01 0.62
C VAL A 395 0.66 -4.01 -0.49
N THR A 396 0.48 -2.72 -0.24
CA THR A 396 0.79 -1.66 -1.21
C THR A 396 2.27 -1.59 -1.57
N VAL A 397 3.17 -1.76 -0.59
CA VAL A 397 4.62 -1.83 -0.86
C VAL A 397 4.95 -3.08 -1.66
N ALA A 398 4.45 -4.25 -1.25
CA ALA A 398 4.69 -5.51 -1.96
C ALA A 398 4.21 -5.47 -3.42
N VAL A 399 3.05 -4.86 -3.69
CA VAL A 399 2.54 -4.64 -5.06
C VAL A 399 3.48 -3.73 -5.86
N GLY A 400 3.92 -2.61 -5.28
CA GLY A 400 4.87 -1.70 -5.91
C GLY A 400 6.20 -2.35 -6.23
N GLN A 401 6.73 -3.17 -5.32
CA GLN A 401 7.96 -3.93 -5.51
C GLN A 401 7.82 -4.98 -6.60
N GLY A 402 6.70 -5.73 -6.63
CA GLY A 402 6.43 -6.70 -7.70
C GLY A 402 6.40 -6.04 -9.08
N ARG A 403 5.81 -4.84 -9.18
CA ARG A 403 5.83 -4.03 -10.40
C ARG A 403 7.24 -3.62 -10.79
N GLN A 404 8.00 -3.05 -9.86
CA GLN A 404 9.37 -2.60 -10.12
C GLN A 404 10.28 -3.76 -10.54
N ALA A 405 10.22 -4.88 -9.81
CA ALA A 405 10.95 -6.09 -10.14
C ALA A 405 10.60 -6.62 -11.53
N ALA A 406 9.32 -6.59 -11.95
CA ALA A 406 8.93 -6.96 -13.31
C ALA A 406 9.64 -6.12 -14.39
N TYR A 407 9.73 -4.80 -14.21
CA TYR A 407 10.47 -3.92 -15.13
C TYR A 407 11.97 -4.21 -15.14
N TYR A 408 12.57 -4.55 -13.99
CA TYR A 408 13.99 -4.89 -13.92
C TYR A 408 14.30 -6.27 -14.50
N VAL A 409 13.41 -7.25 -14.32
CA VAL A 409 13.48 -8.54 -15.01
C VAL A 409 13.42 -8.34 -16.53
N ASP A 410 12.50 -7.49 -17.01
CA ASP A 410 12.40 -7.17 -18.43
C ASP A 410 13.68 -6.53 -18.96
N ALA A 411 14.24 -5.55 -18.24
CA ALA A 411 15.46 -4.88 -18.61
C ALA A 411 16.67 -5.83 -18.63
N TYR A 412 16.79 -6.68 -17.61
CA TYR A 412 17.80 -7.74 -17.53
C TYR A 412 17.73 -8.70 -18.72
N LEU A 413 16.53 -9.16 -19.10
CA LEU A 413 16.37 -10.08 -20.22
C LEU A 413 16.60 -9.44 -21.59
N HIS A 414 16.62 -8.12 -21.69
CA HIS A 414 16.92 -7.39 -22.92
C HIS A 414 18.33 -6.77 -22.91
N ASP A 415 19.15 -7.03 -21.88
CA ASP A 415 20.47 -6.41 -21.70
C ASP A 415 20.40 -4.87 -21.76
N THR A 416 19.34 -4.29 -21.20
CA THR A 416 19.12 -2.83 -21.17
C THR A 416 19.34 -2.26 -19.78
N VAL A 417 19.77 -1.00 -19.73
CA VAL A 417 19.96 -0.29 -18.47
C VAL A 417 18.66 0.43 -18.10
N CYS A 418 18.09 0.10 -16.93
CA CYS A 418 17.03 0.92 -16.35
C CYS A 418 17.61 2.25 -15.85
N SER A 419 17.25 3.36 -16.49
CA SER A 419 17.51 4.70 -15.95
C SER A 419 16.47 5.06 -14.90
N LYS A 420 16.90 5.54 -13.73
CA LYS A 420 15.99 6.19 -12.77
C LYS A 420 15.34 7.41 -13.43
N SER A 421 14.03 7.60 -13.22
CA SER A 421 13.31 8.76 -13.75
C SER A 421 13.88 10.05 -13.17
N SER A 422 13.89 11.12 -13.97
CA SER A 422 14.33 12.45 -13.52
C SER A 422 13.44 12.93 -12.37
N HIS A 423 14.04 13.45 -11.30
CA HIS A 423 13.31 14.07 -10.20
C HIS A 423 12.45 15.24 -10.73
N ARG A 424 11.14 15.08 -10.66
CA ARG A 424 10.19 16.16 -10.92
C ARG A 424 10.04 16.99 -9.65
N GLU A 425 9.88 18.31 -9.82
CA GLU A 425 9.59 19.21 -8.71
C GLU A 425 8.27 18.78 -8.02
N LEU A 426 8.28 18.70 -6.69
CA LEU A 426 7.08 18.41 -5.91
C LEU A 426 6.13 19.62 -5.90
N ALA A 427 4.84 19.35 -6.09
CA ALA A 427 3.78 20.34 -5.95
C ALA A 427 3.40 20.50 -4.47
N SER A 428 4.17 21.30 -3.74
CA SER A 428 3.91 21.61 -2.32
C SER A 428 2.74 22.60 -2.13
N PHE A 429 2.09 22.56 -0.97
CA PHE A 429 0.90 23.36 -0.68
C PHE A 429 1.11 24.87 -0.79
N ASP A 430 2.28 25.38 -0.39
CA ASP A 430 2.66 26.81 -0.48
C ASP A 430 2.66 27.35 -1.91
N LYS A 431 2.72 26.47 -2.91
CA LYS A 431 2.68 26.81 -4.35
C LYS A 431 1.26 26.79 -4.92
N LEU A 432 0.27 26.38 -4.13
CA LEU A 432 -1.14 26.33 -4.54
C LEU A 432 -1.84 27.66 -4.24
N HIS A 433 -2.79 28.03 -5.08
CA HIS A 433 -3.59 29.25 -4.92
C HIS A 433 -5.08 28.90 -4.85
N ILE A 434 -5.44 28.22 -3.76
CA ILE A 434 -6.79 27.69 -3.53
C ILE A 434 -7.75 28.84 -3.24
N SER A 435 -8.88 28.86 -3.93
CA SER A 435 -9.97 29.82 -3.74
C SER A 435 -11.31 29.14 -3.44
N ASP A 436 -11.30 27.82 -3.26
CA ASP A 436 -12.49 27.01 -3.09
C ASP A 436 -12.96 27.05 -1.63
N GLU A 437 -14.22 26.72 -1.37
CA GLU A 437 -14.75 26.63 -0.01
C GLU A 437 -14.24 25.35 0.68
N LYS A 438 -14.05 25.43 2.00
CA LYS A 438 -13.73 24.25 2.82
C LYS A 438 -14.88 23.24 2.76
N SER A 439 -14.54 21.96 2.70
CA SER A 439 -15.53 20.88 2.68
C SER A 439 -15.04 19.66 3.43
N GLN A 440 -15.98 18.88 3.97
CA GLN A 440 -15.71 17.71 4.79
C GLN A 440 -15.53 16.44 3.96
N LYS A 441 -14.71 15.51 4.45
CA LYS A 441 -14.52 14.20 3.86
C LYS A 441 -15.73 13.33 4.12
N ILE A 442 -16.10 12.52 3.13
CA ILE A 442 -17.13 11.51 3.33
C ILE A 442 -16.66 10.50 4.37
N LYS A 443 -17.57 10.21 5.30
CA LYS A 443 -17.42 9.11 6.25
C LYS A 443 -18.11 7.89 5.68
N GLN A 444 -17.36 6.81 5.50
CA GLN A 444 -17.96 5.53 5.13
C GLN A 444 -18.91 5.07 6.23
N LYS A 445 -20.00 4.44 5.82
CA LYS A 445 -20.91 3.80 6.76
C LYS A 445 -20.20 2.56 7.32
N VAL A 446 -20.39 2.33 8.61
CA VAL A 446 -19.85 1.18 9.35
C VAL A 446 -21.01 0.26 9.70
N LEU A 447 -20.78 -1.05 9.62
CA LEU A 447 -21.72 -2.07 10.07
C LEU A 447 -22.00 -1.91 11.57
N ASP A 448 -23.24 -2.21 11.98
CA ASP A 448 -23.63 -2.07 13.37
C ASP A 448 -22.82 -3.01 14.29
N ILE A 449 -22.63 -2.59 15.54
CA ILE A 449 -21.80 -3.34 16.49
C ILE A 449 -22.31 -4.76 16.77
N ASP A 450 -23.62 -4.95 16.85
CA ASP A 450 -24.22 -6.25 17.21
C ASP A 450 -24.00 -7.30 16.12
N THR A 451 -23.97 -6.86 14.87
CA THR A 451 -23.62 -7.69 13.71
C THR A 451 -22.10 -7.85 13.57
N ARG A 452 -21.30 -6.78 13.78
CA ARG A 452 -19.82 -6.82 13.72
C ARG A 452 -19.24 -7.91 14.62
N ILE A 453 -19.73 -8.05 15.85
CA ILE A 453 -19.19 -9.02 16.82
C ILE A 453 -19.67 -10.46 16.61
N LYS A 454 -20.53 -10.75 15.63
CA LYS A 454 -21.13 -12.08 15.37
C LYS A 454 -20.92 -12.60 13.95
N SER A 455 -20.42 -11.76 13.05
CA SER A 455 -20.29 -12.08 11.63
C SER A 455 -18.92 -11.70 11.09
N PHE A 456 -18.58 -12.29 9.95
CA PHE A 456 -17.44 -11.88 9.14
C PHE A 456 -17.87 -11.01 7.95
N ASP A 457 -19.05 -10.38 8.04
CA ASP A 457 -19.55 -9.46 7.03
C ASP A 457 -18.64 -8.23 6.92
N GLU A 458 -18.56 -7.66 5.73
CA GLU A 458 -17.69 -6.51 5.48
C GLU A 458 -18.07 -5.33 6.39
N VAL A 459 -17.11 -4.82 7.15
CA VAL A 459 -17.37 -3.80 8.19
C VAL A 459 -17.65 -2.42 7.58
N LEU A 460 -16.95 -2.07 6.49
CA LEU A 460 -17.07 -0.78 5.84
C LEU A 460 -17.86 -0.92 4.55
N TYR A 461 -18.91 -0.12 4.40
CA TYR A 461 -19.68 -0.06 3.15
C TYR A 461 -18.95 0.76 2.07
N SER A 462 -19.16 0.37 0.81
CA SER A 462 -18.72 1.15 -0.35
C SER A 462 -19.52 2.46 -0.45
N CYS A 463 -18.85 3.55 -0.83
CA CYS A 463 -19.51 4.82 -1.11
C CYS A 463 -20.37 4.74 -2.38
N SER A 464 -21.48 5.47 -2.38
CA SER A 464 -22.32 5.66 -3.57
C SER A 464 -21.60 6.48 -4.65
N GLN A 465 -22.07 6.39 -5.89
CA GLN A 465 -21.48 7.15 -7.00
C GLN A 465 -21.50 8.67 -6.75
N ASP A 466 -22.58 9.20 -6.15
CA ASP A 466 -22.69 10.64 -5.87
C ASP A 466 -21.70 11.08 -4.79
N GLU A 467 -21.52 10.26 -3.75
CA GLU A 467 -20.47 10.44 -2.75
C GLU A 467 -19.07 10.44 -3.41
N ILE A 468 -18.79 9.49 -4.29
CA ILE A 468 -17.51 9.42 -5.00
C ILE A 468 -17.26 10.62 -5.91
N LEU A 469 -18.29 11.11 -6.62
CA LEU A 469 -18.18 12.30 -7.45
C LEU A 469 -17.94 13.55 -6.62
N TYR A 470 -18.63 13.67 -5.48
CA TYR A 470 -18.35 14.72 -4.52
C TYR A 470 -16.89 14.62 -4.03
N GLU A 471 -16.44 13.45 -3.59
CA GLU A 471 -15.08 13.25 -3.06
C GLU A 471 -14.00 13.61 -4.10
N ALA A 472 -14.16 13.12 -5.34
CA ALA A 472 -13.28 13.43 -6.46
C ALA A 472 -13.28 14.92 -6.82
N SER A 473 -14.43 15.61 -6.67
CA SER A 473 -14.55 17.04 -6.94
C SER A 473 -13.70 17.89 -6.01
N ARG A 474 -13.43 17.40 -4.78
CA ARG A 474 -12.64 18.11 -3.77
C ARG A 474 -11.12 18.06 -4.01
N CYS A 475 -10.65 17.32 -5.02
CA CYS A 475 -9.23 17.23 -5.36
C CYS A 475 -8.68 18.54 -5.96
N PHE A 476 -7.60 19.08 -5.38
CA PHE A 476 -6.93 20.30 -5.86
C PHE A 476 -6.15 20.14 -7.17
N SER A 477 -6.06 18.92 -7.72
CA SER A 477 -5.29 18.65 -8.95
C SER A 477 -3.84 19.14 -8.86
N CYS A 478 -3.21 19.00 -7.68
CA CYS A 478 -1.89 19.57 -7.34
C CYS A 478 -0.85 19.29 -8.42
N GLY A 479 -0.21 20.34 -8.94
CA GLY A 479 0.96 20.23 -9.81
C GLY A 479 0.70 20.08 -11.30
N ASN A 480 -0.53 19.80 -11.75
CA ASN A 480 -0.84 19.68 -13.19
C ASN A 480 -2.04 20.54 -13.59
N CYS A 481 -1.98 21.11 -14.80
CA CYS A 481 -3.06 21.94 -15.33
C CYS A 481 -4.34 21.10 -15.54
N PHE A 482 -5.47 21.57 -15.00
CA PHE A 482 -6.80 20.96 -15.20
C PHE A 482 -7.75 21.85 -16.01
N GLY A 483 -7.24 22.91 -16.66
CA GLY A 483 -8.03 23.71 -17.61
C GLY A 483 -9.02 24.71 -17.01
N CYS A 484 -8.81 25.20 -15.77
CA CYS A 484 -9.71 26.18 -15.13
C CYS A 484 -9.82 27.55 -15.83
N GLY A 485 -8.88 27.89 -16.70
CA GLY A 485 -8.91 29.11 -17.50
C GLY A 485 -8.54 30.43 -16.80
N LYS A 486 -8.30 30.43 -15.48
CA LYS A 486 -7.91 31.65 -14.73
C LYS A 486 -6.66 32.34 -15.32
N CYS A 487 -5.71 31.55 -15.83
CA CYS A 487 -4.48 32.07 -16.43
C CYS A 487 -4.73 32.85 -17.74
N TYR A 488 -5.70 32.44 -18.56
CA TYR A 488 -6.06 33.14 -19.80
C TYR A 488 -6.69 34.49 -19.50
N ALA A 489 -7.64 34.50 -18.55
CA ALA A 489 -8.37 35.70 -18.16
C ALA A 489 -7.45 36.79 -17.59
N ILE A 490 -6.37 36.41 -16.88
CA ILE A 490 -5.48 37.36 -16.23
C ILE A 490 -4.28 37.80 -17.10
N CYS A 491 -4.05 37.15 -18.23
CA CYS A 491 -2.86 37.39 -19.06
C CYS A 491 -3.01 38.71 -19.83
N PRO A 492 -2.19 39.74 -19.54
CA PRO A 492 -2.36 41.05 -20.16
C PRO A 492 -1.97 41.10 -21.65
N VAL A 493 -1.18 40.12 -22.10
CA VAL A 493 -0.64 40.03 -23.46
C VAL A 493 -1.09 38.77 -24.21
N GLN A 494 -2.01 37.99 -23.63
CA GLN A 494 -2.68 36.84 -24.27
C GLN A 494 -1.73 35.79 -24.92
N VAL A 495 -0.60 35.49 -24.24
CA VAL A 495 0.44 34.56 -24.73
C VAL A 495 0.26 33.09 -24.35
N ILE A 496 -0.87 32.71 -23.73
CA ILE A 496 -1.08 31.35 -23.22
C ILE A 496 -2.04 30.61 -24.16
N ALA A 497 -1.55 29.58 -24.84
CA ALA A 497 -2.35 28.72 -25.71
C ALA A 497 -2.94 27.54 -24.94
N HIS A 498 -4.07 27.01 -25.42
CA HIS A 498 -4.76 25.91 -24.77
C HIS A 498 -5.41 24.94 -25.76
N SER A 499 -5.68 23.74 -25.27
CA SER A 499 -6.45 22.72 -25.95
C SER A 499 -7.92 23.13 -26.02
N GLU A 500 -8.58 22.89 -27.16
CA GLU A 500 -10.03 23.11 -27.29
C GLU A 500 -10.85 22.05 -26.56
N LEU A 501 -10.30 20.85 -26.39
CA LEU A 501 -11.00 19.71 -25.80
C LEU A 501 -11.11 19.81 -24.28
N ASP A 502 -10.01 20.10 -23.60
CA ASP A 502 -9.92 20.07 -22.13
C ASP A 502 -9.43 21.39 -21.51
N LYS A 503 -9.27 22.43 -22.33
CA LYS A 503 -8.85 23.79 -21.92
C LYS A 503 -7.50 23.82 -21.18
N LYS A 504 -6.74 22.73 -21.18
CA LYS A 504 -5.41 22.68 -20.56
C LYS A 504 -4.43 23.52 -21.36
N VAL A 505 -3.49 24.14 -20.65
CA VAL A 505 -2.42 24.92 -21.26
C VAL A 505 -1.56 23.99 -22.11
N THR A 506 -1.40 24.33 -23.38
CA THR A 506 -0.59 23.54 -24.33
C THR A 506 0.77 24.19 -24.58
N ASN A 507 0.80 25.52 -24.66
CA ASN A 507 2.02 26.28 -24.89
C ASN A 507 1.93 27.68 -24.28
N ILE A 508 3.09 28.29 -24.00
CA ILE A 508 3.19 29.71 -23.65
C ILE A 508 4.22 30.34 -24.59
N ASP A 509 3.82 31.40 -25.29
CA ASP A 509 4.74 32.19 -26.11
C ASP A 509 5.69 32.97 -25.19
N THR A 510 6.89 32.42 -25.03
CA THR A 510 7.96 32.98 -24.19
C THR A 510 8.59 34.24 -24.77
N GLU A 511 8.50 34.46 -26.08
CA GLU A 511 9.06 35.64 -26.73
C GLU A 511 8.25 36.89 -26.36
N ASN A 512 6.93 36.77 -26.40
CA ASN A 512 5.98 37.84 -26.09
C ASN A 512 5.58 37.91 -24.61
N CYS A 513 5.91 36.90 -23.81
CA CYS A 513 5.64 36.89 -22.37
C CYS A 513 6.37 38.02 -21.63
N ILE A 514 5.66 39.01 -21.08
CA ILE A 514 6.28 40.12 -20.33
C ILE A 514 6.78 39.75 -18.92
N GLY A 515 6.54 38.51 -18.46
CA GLY A 515 7.04 38.01 -17.18
C GLY A 515 6.38 38.62 -15.93
N CYS A 516 5.13 39.09 -16.04
CA CYS A 516 4.39 39.72 -14.92
C CYS A 516 3.98 38.77 -13.78
N ALA A 517 4.19 37.46 -13.93
CA ALA A 517 3.85 36.41 -12.96
C ALA A 517 2.38 36.34 -12.51
N LYS A 518 1.43 37.00 -13.20
CA LYS A 518 0.00 36.93 -12.86
C LYS A 518 -0.56 35.51 -12.99
N CYS A 519 -0.25 34.80 -14.07
CA CYS A 519 -0.66 33.41 -14.26
C CYS A 519 -0.13 32.47 -13.17
N PHE A 520 1.11 32.70 -12.70
CA PHE A 520 1.70 32.00 -11.57
C PHE A 520 0.87 32.21 -10.31
N LYS A 521 0.60 33.47 -9.94
CA LYS A 521 -0.12 33.85 -8.72
C LYS A 521 -1.59 33.45 -8.64
N VAL A 522 -2.22 33.11 -9.78
CA VAL A 522 -3.64 32.71 -9.81
C VAL A 522 -3.84 31.24 -10.12
N CYS A 523 -2.78 30.46 -10.33
CA CYS A 523 -2.89 29.05 -10.68
C CYS A 523 -3.26 28.23 -9.43
N PRO A 524 -4.50 27.69 -9.33
CA PRO A 524 -4.93 27.00 -8.11
C PRO A 524 -4.11 25.74 -7.84
N CYS A 525 -3.72 25.02 -8.89
CA CYS A 525 -2.93 23.80 -8.78
C CYS A 525 -1.41 24.02 -8.77
N GLY A 526 -0.91 25.26 -8.84
CA GLY A 526 0.54 25.52 -8.78
C GLY A 526 1.37 24.97 -9.96
N ALA A 527 0.74 24.76 -11.12
CA ALA A 527 1.38 24.21 -12.32
C ALA A 527 2.28 25.22 -13.07
N PHE A 528 2.20 26.50 -12.75
CA PHE A 528 3.04 27.53 -13.35
C PHE A 528 4.36 27.69 -12.57
N VAL A 529 5.42 28.03 -13.29
CA VAL A 529 6.72 28.44 -12.75
C VAL A 529 7.24 29.66 -13.50
N MET A 530 8.15 30.41 -12.87
CA MET A 530 8.85 31.53 -13.49
C MET A 530 10.30 31.12 -13.76
N LEU A 531 10.61 30.86 -15.03
CA LEU A 531 11.95 30.46 -15.49
C LEU A 531 12.73 31.68 -15.94
N ASP A 532 14.06 31.64 -15.84
CA ASP A 532 14.90 32.65 -16.47
C ASP A 532 14.78 32.53 -17.99
N ARG A 533 14.70 33.67 -18.67
CA ARG A 533 14.81 33.73 -20.13
C ARG A 533 16.17 33.12 -20.49
N GLN A 534 16.18 32.10 -21.34
CA GLN A 534 17.43 31.64 -21.94
C GLN A 534 17.99 32.82 -22.73
N ASN A 535 19.12 33.37 -22.28
CA ASN A 535 19.88 34.32 -23.06
C ASN A 535 20.41 33.54 -24.27
N ASN A 536 19.98 33.91 -25.47
CA ASN A 536 20.70 33.52 -26.68
C ASN A 536 22.10 34.12 -26.66
#